data_AF-A0A1V6SDJ0-F1
#
_entry.id   AF-A0A1V6SDJ0-F1
#
_cell.length_a   1.000
_cell.length_b   1.000
_cell.length_c   1.000
_cell.angle_alpha   90.00
_cell.angle_beta   90.00
_cell.angle_gamma   90.00
#
_symmetry.space_group_name_H-M   'P 1'
#
loop_
_entity.id
_entity.type
_entity.pdbx_description
1 polymer ?
#
loop_
_entity_poly.entity_id
_entity_poly.type
_entity_poly.pdbx_seq_one_letter_code
_entity_poly.pdbx_strand_id
1 'polypeptide(L)'
;MPPSRSTKRTYSGSPVDPEESGKKRKANTNGKTTTKEGSPSPSSSSDFLSDEAEGHPSVLPENYVDYSMMSQGGHNEGHTRPPRQQRWRHNGNEPITDPVFVPEGWNADELDLDINDLDGQIERCMERISDGILPDFFKFRLSQYEKRKASRDEMIHSEPAGLSWDIVRRLGHLKTIETHLRTNGDPDDQLPNVKAITKAYREGTLGWSRGWVSYWSKGVQVNTPQKFDAEYHKKLAEEYDTTRAW
;
A
#
# COMPACT_ATOMS: atom_id res chain seq x y z
N MET A 1 -53.13 -22.25 -2.62
CA MET A 1 -52.78 -23.64 -2.99
C MET A 1 -52.74 -23.73 -4.51
N PRO A 2 -52.02 -24.67 -5.14
CA PRO A 2 -50.82 -25.43 -4.72
C PRO A 2 -49.65 -25.14 -5.73
N PRO A 3 -48.56 -25.93 -5.81
CA PRO A 3 -48.01 -26.92 -4.88
C PRO A 3 -46.61 -26.54 -4.32
N SER A 4 -46.19 -27.22 -3.26
CA SER A 4 -44.80 -27.23 -2.79
C SER A 4 -44.01 -28.36 -3.48
N ARG A 5 -42.69 -28.22 -3.58
CA ARG A 5 -41.76 -29.35 -3.77
C ARG A 5 -40.60 -29.25 -2.79
N SER A 6 -40.49 -30.26 -1.93
CA SER A 6 -39.31 -30.47 -1.09
C SER A 6 -38.50 -31.65 -1.59
N THR A 7 -37.20 -31.63 -1.34
CA THR A 7 -36.32 -32.80 -1.43
C THR A 7 -35.40 -32.83 -0.21
N LYS A 8 -35.64 -33.78 0.70
CA LYS A 8 -34.69 -34.17 1.75
C LYS A 8 -33.91 -35.40 1.30
N ARG A 9 -32.60 -35.39 1.44
CA ARG A 9 -31.74 -36.54 1.86
C ARG A 9 -30.44 -35.92 2.40
N THR A 10 -30.13 -36.04 3.69
CA THR A 10 -29.69 -37.27 4.41
C THR A 10 -28.35 -37.75 3.87
N TYR A 11 -27.22 -37.28 4.42
CA TYR A 11 -26.49 -37.80 5.59
C TYR A 11 -25.78 -39.14 5.37
N SER A 12 -24.45 -39.11 5.51
CA SER A 12 -23.60 -40.25 5.84
C SER A 12 -22.41 -39.74 6.67
N GLY A 13 -22.39 -40.05 7.97
CA GLY A 13 -21.20 -39.87 8.82
C GLY A 13 -20.15 -40.97 8.52
N SER A 14 -18.85 -40.74 8.76
CA SER A 14 -18.18 -40.75 10.09
C SER A 14 -17.79 -42.18 10.55
N PRO A 15 -16.82 -42.40 11.48
CA PRO A 15 -15.67 -41.57 11.89
C PRO A 15 -14.36 -42.39 12.14
N VAL A 16 -13.41 -41.77 12.87
CA VAL A 16 -12.33 -42.31 13.76
C VAL A 16 -10.92 -42.70 13.22
N ASP A 17 -9.95 -42.03 13.85
CA ASP A 17 -8.52 -42.30 14.16
C ASP A 17 -8.32 -43.47 15.18
N PRO A 18 -7.16 -43.73 15.85
CA PRO A 18 -5.74 -43.39 15.61
C PRO A 18 -4.78 -44.63 15.77
N GLU A 19 -3.53 -44.40 16.21
CA GLU A 19 -2.47 -45.34 16.69
C GLU A 19 -1.57 -45.97 15.59
N GLU A 20 -0.30 -46.34 15.84
CA GLU A 20 0.41 -46.56 17.12
C GLU A 20 1.91 -46.09 17.13
N SER A 21 2.70 -46.51 18.13
CA SER A 21 4.07 -46.06 18.45
C SER A 21 5.16 -46.45 17.43
N GLY A 22 6.38 -45.89 17.40
CA GLY A 22 7.07 -44.89 18.23
C GLY A 22 8.49 -45.35 18.64
N LYS A 23 9.44 -44.43 18.96
CA LYS A 23 10.63 -44.76 19.78
C LYS A 23 11.47 -43.58 20.31
N LYS A 24 11.76 -43.68 21.60
CA LYS A 24 12.58 -42.83 22.49
C LYS A 24 13.96 -42.43 21.92
N ARG A 25 14.36 -41.18 22.22
CA ARG A 25 15.66 -40.92 22.86
C ARG A 25 15.63 -39.64 23.72
N LYS A 26 15.66 -39.83 25.05
CA LYS A 26 16.06 -38.80 26.03
C LYS A 26 17.34 -39.28 26.70
N ALA A 27 18.35 -38.42 26.74
CA ALA A 27 19.43 -38.45 27.72
C ALA A 27 19.72 -36.98 28.04
N ASN A 28 19.67 -36.62 29.32
CA ASN A 28 19.81 -35.24 29.78
C ASN A 28 20.58 -35.25 31.09
N THR A 29 21.76 -34.63 31.09
CA THR A 29 22.55 -34.42 32.31
C THR A 29 23.29 -33.09 32.16
N ASN A 30 23.19 -32.24 33.17
CA ASN A 30 23.71 -30.88 33.17
C ASN A 30 24.38 -30.59 34.53
N GLY A 31 25.39 -29.73 34.54
CA GLY A 31 26.13 -29.30 35.73
C GLY A 31 27.64 -29.58 35.64
N LYS A 32 28.51 -28.80 36.32
CA LYS A 32 28.22 -27.67 37.23
C LYS A 32 29.49 -26.85 37.50
N THR A 33 29.37 -25.50 37.58
CA THR A 33 30.34 -24.51 38.18
C THR A 33 31.76 -24.43 37.58
N THR A 34 32.45 -23.29 37.41
CA THR A 34 32.18 -21.81 37.33
C THR A 34 33.40 -21.19 36.59
N THR A 35 33.83 -19.90 36.56
CA THR A 35 33.62 -18.65 37.33
C THR A 35 34.06 -17.44 36.47
N LYS A 36 33.85 -16.19 36.94
CA LYS A 36 34.21 -14.88 36.35
C LYS A 36 33.34 -14.45 35.15
N GLU A 37 32.68 -13.28 35.13
CA GLU A 37 33.07 -11.86 35.38
C GLU A 37 33.74 -11.17 34.18
N GLY A 38 33.26 -9.97 33.84
CA GLY A 38 33.98 -8.98 33.02
C GLY A 38 33.38 -8.70 31.63
N SER A 39 32.69 -7.56 31.50
CA SER A 39 32.44 -6.82 30.25
C SER A 39 31.89 -5.43 30.57
N PRO A 40 32.10 -4.38 29.75
CA PRO A 40 33.02 -4.25 28.61
C PRO A 40 33.98 -3.03 28.76
N SER A 41 35.03 -2.94 27.91
CA SER A 41 35.58 -1.68 27.37
C SER A 41 36.79 -1.93 26.47
N PRO A 42 36.83 -1.32 25.27
CA PRO A 42 38.06 -0.89 24.62
C PRO A 42 38.07 0.64 24.47
N SER A 43 39.09 1.31 25.00
CA SER A 43 39.33 2.73 24.74
C SER A 43 40.81 2.98 24.53
N SER A 44 41.19 3.10 23.27
CA SER A 44 42.47 3.62 22.79
C SER A 44 42.33 3.80 21.27
N SER A 45 42.89 4.79 20.58
CA SER A 45 43.41 6.14 20.91
C SER A 45 44.21 6.55 19.68
N SER A 46 44.26 7.85 19.35
CA SER A 46 45.08 8.42 18.26
C SER A 46 44.69 7.99 16.83
N ASP A 47 45.00 8.74 15.77
CA ASP A 47 44.97 10.20 15.56
C ASP A 47 45.20 10.45 14.05
N PHE A 48 44.94 11.67 13.58
CA PHE A 48 45.38 12.22 12.29
C PHE A 48 45.25 11.32 11.04
N LEU A 49 44.20 11.56 10.25
CA LEU A 49 44.39 12.03 8.87
C LEU A 49 43.12 12.72 8.37
N SER A 50 43.20 14.04 8.20
CA SER A 50 42.21 14.81 7.44
C SER A 50 42.52 14.63 5.97
N ASP A 51 41.69 13.85 5.27
CA ASP A 51 41.68 13.82 3.81
C ASP A 51 40.51 14.70 3.34
N GLU A 52 40.80 15.79 2.66
CA GLU A 52 39.76 16.58 1.98
C GLU A 52 39.35 15.82 0.72
N ALA A 53 38.44 14.87 0.91
CA ALA A 53 37.65 14.30 -0.17
C ALA A 53 36.82 15.44 -0.79
N GLU A 54 37.43 16.16 -1.75
CA GLU A 54 36.76 17.20 -2.53
C GLU A 54 35.41 16.68 -2.99
N GLY A 55 34.38 17.50 -2.83
CA GLY A 55 33.02 17.16 -3.21
C GLY A 55 32.91 17.07 -4.73
N HIS A 56 33.34 15.94 -5.29
CA HIS A 56 33.11 15.55 -6.68
C HIS A 56 31.63 15.83 -6.96
N PRO A 57 31.30 16.81 -7.82
CA PRO A 57 29.91 17.03 -8.19
C PRO A 57 29.45 15.74 -8.85
N SER A 58 28.50 15.05 -8.22
CA SER A 58 27.87 13.89 -8.82
C SER A 58 27.36 14.34 -10.18
N VAL A 59 27.91 13.77 -11.26
CA VAL A 59 27.57 14.16 -12.63
C VAL A 59 26.15 13.69 -12.89
N LEU A 60 25.21 14.54 -12.51
CA LEU A 60 23.79 14.37 -12.78
C LEU A 60 23.65 14.19 -14.30
N PRO A 61 22.90 13.18 -14.77
CA PRO A 61 22.66 13.00 -16.21
C PRO A 61 22.18 14.31 -16.84
N GLU A 62 22.54 14.59 -18.11
CA GLU A 62 22.12 15.82 -18.80
C GLU A 62 20.59 16.04 -18.82
N ASN A 63 19.82 14.97 -18.58
CA ASN A 63 18.36 14.97 -18.50
C ASN A 63 17.81 14.98 -17.05
N TYR A 64 18.63 15.27 -16.03
CA TYR A 64 18.20 15.28 -14.63
C TYR A 64 17.27 16.47 -14.34
N VAL A 65 16.01 16.17 -14.07
CA VAL A 65 15.03 17.14 -13.57
C VAL A 65 15.04 17.09 -12.04
N ASP A 66 15.19 18.25 -11.39
CA ASP A 66 15.01 18.34 -9.94
C ASP A 66 13.52 18.20 -9.56
N TYR A 67 13.14 16.99 -9.17
CA TYR A 67 11.79 16.68 -8.70
C TYR A 67 11.45 17.28 -7.32
N SER A 68 12.41 17.88 -6.59
CA SER A 68 12.15 18.58 -5.32
C SER A 68 11.12 19.70 -5.50
N MET A 69 11.22 20.45 -6.61
CA MET A 69 10.24 21.49 -7.00
C MET A 69 8.82 20.95 -7.18
N MET A 70 8.66 19.68 -7.57
CA MET A 70 7.35 19.05 -7.75
C MET A 70 6.74 18.58 -6.42
N SER A 71 7.57 18.26 -5.42
CA SER A 71 7.15 17.84 -4.07
C SER A 71 6.33 18.93 -3.34
N GLN A 72 6.68 20.20 -3.58
CA GLN A 72 6.09 21.37 -2.91
C GLN A 72 4.58 21.55 -3.15
N GLY A 73 3.99 20.87 -4.14
CA GLY A 73 2.55 20.91 -4.42
C GLY A 73 1.73 19.79 -3.79
N GLY A 74 2.35 18.83 -3.09
CA GLY A 74 1.67 17.64 -2.54
C GLY A 74 1.33 17.70 -1.05
N HIS A 75 2.06 18.50 -0.28
CA HIS A 75 1.92 18.63 1.17
C HIS A 75 1.84 20.10 1.58
N ASN A 76 1.09 20.39 2.65
CA ASN A 76 0.87 21.73 3.24
C ASN A 76 -0.25 22.62 2.64
N GLU A 77 -1.25 22.05 1.98
CA GLU A 77 -2.61 22.50 2.34
C GLU A 77 -2.92 21.93 3.73
N GLY A 78 -3.04 22.83 4.72
CA GLY A 78 -3.25 22.49 6.13
C GLY A 78 -4.67 21.98 6.40
N HIS A 79 -5.03 20.84 5.83
CA HIS A 79 -6.29 20.15 6.10
C HIS A 79 -6.31 19.61 7.53
N THR A 80 -6.56 20.48 8.51
CA THR A 80 -6.88 20.12 9.88
C THR A 80 -8.01 19.10 9.86
N ARG A 81 -7.78 17.89 10.40
CA ARG A 81 -8.80 16.84 10.44
C ARG A 81 -10.09 17.40 11.07
N PRO A 82 -11.29 17.11 10.53
CA PRO A 82 -12.54 17.50 11.14
C PRO A 82 -12.60 17.08 12.62
N PRO A 83 -13.20 17.86 13.52
CA PRO A 83 -13.29 17.48 14.93
C PRO A 83 -13.94 16.10 15.09
N ARG A 84 -13.27 15.20 15.82
CA ARG A 84 -13.79 13.86 16.11
C ARG A 84 -15.16 13.99 16.77
N GLN A 85 -16.14 13.27 16.21
CA GLN A 85 -17.52 13.28 16.68
C GLN A 85 -17.65 12.61 18.05
N GLN A 86 -18.77 12.90 18.74
CA GLN A 86 -19.05 12.35 20.07
C GLN A 86 -18.93 10.82 20.07
N ARG A 87 -18.02 10.29 20.88
CA ARG A 87 -17.89 8.83 21.06
C ARG A 87 -19.08 8.32 21.86
N TRP A 88 -19.82 7.41 21.25
CA TRP A 88 -20.88 6.64 21.90
C TRP A 88 -20.31 5.35 22.49
N ARG A 89 -20.89 4.89 23.61
CA ARG A 89 -20.59 3.59 24.20
C ARG A 89 -21.87 2.93 24.68
N HIS A 90 -22.03 1.65 24.39
CA HIS A 90 -23.09 0.84 24.97
C HIS A 90 -22.67 0.40 26.39
N ASN A 91 -23.57 0.60 27.37
CA ASN A 91 -23.31 0.30 28.78
C ASN A 91 -24.07 -0.94 29.30
N GLY A 92 -24.82 -1.63 28.45
CA GLY A 92 -25.50 -2.88 28.78
C GLY A 92 -24.60 -4.11 28.53
N ASN A 93 -25.05 -5.26 29.03
CA ASN A 93 -24.30 -6.52 29.00
C ASN A 93 -24.28 -7.19 27.62
N GLU A 94 -25.26 -6.88 26.76
CA GLU A 94 -25.41 -7.45 25.42
C GLU A 94 -25.22 -6.34 24.37
N PRO A 95 -24.43 -6.53 23.31
CA PRO A 95 -24.19 -5.49 22.32
C PRO A 95 -25.42 -5.23 21.44
N ILE A 96 -25.58 -3.98 21.00
CA ILE A 96 -26.59 -3.63 20.00
C ILE A 96 -26.17 -4.24 18.66
N THR A 97 -26.91 -5.24 18.17
CA THR A 97 -26.65 -5.92 16.90
C THR A 97 -27.65 -5.57 15.79
N ASP A 98 -28.86 -5.12 16.15
CA ASP A 98 -29.88 -4.63 15.23
C ASP A 98 -29.73 -3.10 15.02
N PRO A 99 -29.62 -2.61 13.77
CA PRO A 99 -29.60 -1.18 13.45
C PRO A 99 -30.78 -0.37 14.01
N VAL A 100 -31.93 -0.98 14.29
CA VAL A 100 -33.12 -0.30 14.82
C VAL A 100 -32.93 0.20 16.27
N PHE A 101 -32.00 -0.39 17.04
CA PHE A 101 -31.70 0.03 18.42
C PHE A 101 -30.45 0.92 18.53
N VAL A 102 -29.92 1.40 17.42
CA VAL A 102 -28.80 2.35 17.38
C VAL A 102 -29.23 3.71 17.97
N PRO A 103 -28.43 4.37 18.82
CA PRO A 103 -28.80 5.65 19.41
C PRO A 103 -29.02 6.77 18.38
N GLU A 104 -29.97 7.67 18.65
CA GLU A 104 -30.20 8.86 17.81
C GLU A 104 -28.95 9.75 17.77
N GLY A 105 -28.53 10.17 16.57
CA GLY A 105 -27.28 10.92 16.38
C GLY A 105 -26.00 10.07 16.39
N TRP A 106 -26.10 8.75 16.56
CA TRP A 106 -24.99 7.84 16.25
C TRP A 106 -24.80 7.73 14.73
N ASN A 107 -23.55 7.50 14.30
CA ASN A 107 -23.21 7.26 12.91
C ASN A 107 -22.25 6.06 12.77
N ALA A 108 -22.27 5.43 11.60
CA ALA A 108 -21.29 4.41 11.24
C ALA A 108 -20.05 5.00 10.54
N ASP A 109 -20.07 6.28 10.16
CA ASP A 109 -19.10 6.86 9.24
C ASP A 109 -18.11 7.77 9.98
N GLU A 110 -16.83 7.48 9.80
CA GLU A 110 -15.73 8.07 10.56
C GLU A 110 -15.24 9.35 9.88
N LEU A 111 -16.11 10.38 9.88
CA LEU A 111 -15.93 11.60 9.07
C LEU A 111 -14.70 12.46 9.45
N ASP A 112 -14.03 12.14 10.55
CA ASP A 112 -12.76 12.75 11.00
C ASP A 112 -11.49 12.04 10.46
N LEU A 113 -11.65 10.91 9.77
CA LEU A 113 -10.56 10.10 9.22
C LEU A 113 -10.53 10.15 7.69
N ASP A 114 -9.32 10.17 7.12
CA ASP A 114 -9.13 9.91 5.70
C ASP A 114 -9.52 8.45 5.39
N ILE A 115 -10.17 8.20 4.26
CA ILE A 115 -10.52 6.85 3.77
C ILE A 115 -9.26 6.01 3.44
N ASN A 116 -8.12 6.68 3.23
CA ASN A 116 -6.80 6.10 2.96
C ASN A 116 -5.93 5.93 4.23
N ASP A 117 -6.33 6.50 5.38
CA ASP A 117 -5.68 6.28 6.68
C ASP A 117 -6.07 4.90 7.22
N LEU A 118 -5.61 3.84 6.55
CA LEU A 118 -5.96 2.46 6.85
C LEU A 118 -5.67 2.09 8.31
N ASP A 119 -4.62 2.66 8.89
CA ASP A 119 -4.20 2.42 10.26
C ASP A 119 -5.18 3.06 11.25
N GLY A 120 -5.51 4.36 11.09
CA GLY A 120 -6.55 5.01 11.89
C GLY A 120 -7.94 4.40 11.71
N GLN A 121 -8.27 3.91 10.51
CA GLN A 121 -9.53 3.22 10.23
C GLN A 121 -9.59 1.82 10.90
N ILE A 122 -8.47 1.10 10.98
CA ILE A 122 -8.34 -0.18 11.72
C ILE A 122 -8.51 0.07 13.22
N GLU A 123 -7.79 1.04 13.79
CA GLU A 123 -7.91 1.43 15.20
C GLU A 123 -9.34 1.83 15.55
N ARG A 124 -9.98 2.66 14.72
CA ARG A 124 -11.37 3.08 14.91
C ARG A 124 -12.36 1.92 14.83
N CYS A 125 -12.15 0.94 13.94
CA CYS A 125 -12.96 -0.28 13.94
C CYS A 125 -12.81 -1.07 15.25
N MET A 126 -11.60 -1.21 15.79
CA MET A 126 -11.38 -1.86 17.09
C MET A 126 -12.06 -1.08 18.24
N GLU A 127 -12.00 0.26 18.23
CA GLU A 127 -12.75 1.09 19.18
C GLU A 127 -14.26 0.83 19.10
N ARG A 128 -14.85 0.87 17.90
CA ARG A 128 -16.29 0.68 17.69
C ARG A 128 -16.78 -0.73 18.06
N ILE A 129 -15.95 -1.77 17.85
CA ILE A 129 -16.20 -3.13 18.36
C ILE A 129 -16.24 -3.12 19.90
N SER A 130 -15.31 -2.43 20.55
CA SER A 130 -15.27 -2.31 22.02
C SER A 130 -16.41 -1.46 22.60
N ASP A 131 -16.94 -0.50 21.82
CA ASP A 131 -18.04 0.38 22.21
C ASP A 131 -19.43 -0.31 22.12
N GLY A 132 -19.50 -1.56 21.61
CA GLY A 132 -20.68 -2.43 21.71
C GLY A 132 -21.86 -2.08 20.80
N ILE A 133 -21.68 -1.21 19.79
CA ILE A 133 -22.73 -0.80 18.84
C ILE A 133 -22.40 -1.32 17.44
N LEU A 134 -23.27 -2.19 16.92
CA LEU A 134 -23.12 -2.96 15.67
C LEU A 134 -21.74 -3.65 15.52
N PRO A 135 -21.25 -4.41 16.53
CA PRO A 135 -19.87 -4.89 16.54
C PRO A 135 -19.56 -5.80 15.35
N ASP A 136 -20.50 -6.59 14.84
CA ASP A 136 -20.27 -7.47 13.69
C ASP A 136 -20.11 -6.72 12.36
N PHE A 137 -20.75 -5.55 12.22
CA PHE A 137 -20.50 -4.64 11.10
C PHE A 137 -19.07 -4.10 11.13
N PHE A 138 -18.57 -3.71 12.32
CA PHE A 138 -17.19 -3.23 12.46
C PHE A 138 -16.16 -4.37 12.38
N LYS A 139 -16.46 -5.61 12.81
CA LYS A 139 -15.62 -6.79 12.53
C LYS A 139 -15.51 -7.06 11.02
N PHE A 140 -16.63 -6.99 10.29
CA PHE A 140 -16.61 -7.13 8.84
C PHE A 140 -15.77 -6.02 8.19
N ARG A 141 -16.01 -4.75 8.57
CA ARG A 141 -15.29 -3.57 8.05
C ARG A 141 -13.78 -3.64 8.36
N LEU A 142 -13.39 -4.02 9.58
CA LEU A 142 -12.01 -4.30 9.99
C LEU A 142 -11.35 -5.29 9.03
N SER A 143 -12.00 -6.44 8.77
CA SER A 143 -11.47 -7.46 7.85
C SER A 143 -11.30 -7.00 6.40
N GLN A 144 -11.93 -5.88 6.00
CA GLN A 144 -11.71 -5.26 4.69
C GLN A 144 -10.51 -4.31 4.73
N TYR A 145 -10.32 -3.54 5.80
CA TYR A 145 -9.14 -2.68 5.96
C TYR A 145 -7.86 -3.50 6.15
N GLU A 146 -7.90 -4.61 6.91
CA GLU A 146 -6.78 -5.53 7.06
C GLU A 146 -6.32 -6.10 5.71
N LYS A 147 -7.27 -6.54 4.86
CA LYS A 147 -6.97 -7.01 3.49
C LYS A 147 -6.41 -5.91 2.60
N ARG A 148 -6.95 -4.68 2.69
CA ARG A 148 -6.43 -3.51 1.96
C ARG A 148 -5.02 -3.16 2.40
N LYS A 149 -4.72 -3.23 3.70
CA LYS A 149 -3.38 -3.00 4.26
C LYS A 149 -2.41 -4.07 3.78
N ALA A 150 -2.75 -5.35 3.93
CA ALA A 150 -1.93 -6.45 3.43
C ALA A 150 -1.62 -6.34 1.93
N SER A 151 -2.60 -5.96 1.11
CA SER A 151 -2.40 -5.75 -0.34
C SER A 151 -1.57 -4.49 -0.67
N ARG A 152 -1.72 -3.40 0.08
CA ARG A 152 -0.82 -2.23 0.01
C ARG A 152 0.61 -2.64 0.35
N ASP A 153 0.79 -3.37 1.45
CA ASP A 153 2.11 -3.77 1.93
C ASP A 153 2.75 -4.77 0.95
N GLU A 154 2.00 -5.73 0.39
CA GLU A 154 2.45 -6.61 -0.70
C GLU A 154 2.94 -5.82 -1.92
N MET A 155 2.17 -4.82 -2.38
CA MET A 155 2.59 -3.96 -3.50
C MET A 155 3.88 -3.19 -3.19
N ILE A 156 4.02 -2.65 -1.97
CA ILE A 156 5.24 -1.94 -1.52
C ILE A 156 6.45 -2.89 -1.50
N HIS A 157 6.30 -4.11 -0.99
CA HIS A 157 7.39 -5.10 -0.98
C HIS A 157 7.70 -5.69 -2.38
N SER A 158 6.83 -5.49 -3.37
CA SER A 158 7.04 -5.95 -4.75
C SER A 158 7.85 -5.00 -5.63
N GLU A 159 8.19 -3.81 -5.12
CA GLU A 159 8.88 -2.73 -5.82
C GLU A 159 10.14 -2.26 -5.04
N PRO A 160 11.05 -1.48 -5.66
CA PRO A 160 12.23 -0.96 -4.96
C PRO A 160 11.91 -0.13 -3.71
N ALA A 161 12.74 -0.29 -2.67
CA ALA A 161 12.62 0.48 -1.43
C ALA A 161 12.85 1.98 -1.66
N GLY A 162 12.12 2.82 -0.91
CA GLY A 162 12.21 4.29 -0.99
C GLY A 162 11.24 4.96 -1.96
N LEU A 163 10.50 4.19 -2.76
CA LEU A 163 9.44 4.74 -3.62
C LEU A 163 8.22 5.19 -2.81
N SER A 164 7.56 6.27 -3.24
CA SER A 164 6.34 6.75 -2.59
C SER A 164 5.13 5.87 -2.92
N TRP A 165 4.11 5.89 -2.06
CA TRP A 165 2.90 5.07 -2.25
C TRP A 165 2.17 5.36 -3.57
N ASP A 166 2.15 6.62 -4.02
CA ASP A 166 1.57 6.96 -5.32
C ASP A 166 2.35 6.38 -6.51
N ILE A 167 3.70 6.32 -6.41
CA ILE A 167 4.55 5.69 -7.41
C ILE A 167 4.33 4.17 -7.41
N VAL A 168 4.27 3.52 -6.24
CA VAL A 168 3.96 2.08 -6.11
C VAL A 168 2.59 1.76 -6.72
N ARG A 169 1.55 2.56 -6.42
CA ARG A 169 0.22 2.41 -7.02
C ARG A 169 0.24 2.63 -8.54
N ARG A 170 1.02 3.60 -9.03
CA ARG A 170 1.19 3.85 -10.48
C ARG A 170 1.92 2.70 -11.18
N LEU A 171 2.93 2.11 -10.56
CA LEU A 171 3.63 0.91 -11.06
C LEU A 171 2.69 -0.30 -11.12
N GLY A 172 1.85 -0.50 -10.11
CA GLY A 172 0.78 -1.50 -10.13
C GLY A 172 -0.17 -1.33 -11.33
N HIS A 173 -0.63 -0.10 -11.59
CA HIS A 173 -1.47 0.20 -12.77
C HIS A 173 -0.73 -0.05 -14.10
N LEU A 174 0.55 0.35 -14.20
CA LEU A 174 1.37 0.13 -15.40
C LEU A 174 1.58 -1.37 -15.68
N LYS A 175 1.77 -2.19 -14.64
CA LYS A 175 1.86 -3.66 -14.73
C LYS A 175 0.56 -4.27 -15.26
N THR A 176 -0.61 -3.76 -14.85
CA THR A 176 -1.91 -4.17 -15.42
C THR A 176 -2.02 -3.79 -16.90
N ILE A 177 -1.61 -2.57 -17.29
CA ILE A 177 -1.64 -2.12 -18.69
C ILE A 177 -0.67 -2.95 -19.55
N GLU A 178 0.57 -3.17 -19.12
CA GLU A 178 1.52 -4.05 -19.82
C GLU A 178 0.96 -5.46 -20.00
N THR A 179 0.30 -6.02 -18.97
CA THR A 179 -0.34 -7.33 -19.07
C THR A 179 -1.46 -7.32 -20.11
N HIS A 180 -2.30 -6.28 -20.11
CA HIS A 180 -3.38 -6.14 -21.09
C HIS A 180 -2.88 -6.06 -22.54
N LEU A 181 -1.87 -5.23 -22.81
CA LEU A 181 -1.27 -5.08 -24.14
C LEU A 181 -0.59 -6.38 -24.61
N ARG A 182 0.12 -7.08 -23.72
CA ARG A 182 0.73 -8.39 -24.02
C ARG A 182 -0.30 -9.48 -24.32
N THR A 183 -1.49 -9.43 -23.74
CA THR A 183 -2.55 -10.45 -23.92
C THR A 183 -3.48 -10.17 -25.10
N ASN A 184 -3.85 -8.92 -25.33
CA ASN A 184 -4.87 -8.56 -26.34
C ASN A 184 -4.27 -7.97 -27.63
N GLY A 185 -2.95 -7.76 -27.67
CA GLY A 185 -2.27 -7.04 -28.73
C GLY A 185 -2.04 -5.57 -28.36
N ASP A 186 -1.11 -4.95 -29.09
CA ASP A 186 -0.67 -3.57 -28.88
C ASP A 186 -0.74 -2.81 -30.23
N PRO A 187 -1.95 -2.45 -30.71
CA PRO A 187 -2.14 -1.86 -32.03
C PRO A 187 -1.52 -0.46 -32.15
N ASP A 188 -1.39 0.25 -31.02
CA ASP A 188 -0.94 1.63 -30.95
C ASP A 188 0.53 1.78 -30.47
N ASP A 189 1.30 0.67 -30.43
CA ASP A 189 2.71 0.61 -29.97
C ASP A 189 2.95 1.30 -28.61
N GLN A 190 2.12 0.99 -27.61
CA GLN A 190 2.17 1.57 -26.28
C GLN A 190 3.00 0.77 -25.28
N LEU A 191 3.32 -0.50 -25.57
CA LEU A 191 4.16 -1.33 -24.72
C LEU A 191 5.58 -0.76 -24.52
N PRO A 192 6.25 -0.12 -25.51
CA PRO A 192 7.48 0.64 -25.27
C PRO A 192 7.29 1.79 -24.26
N ASN A 193 6.21 2.58 -24.40
CA ASN A 193 5.90 3.68 -23.48
C ASN A 193 5.71 3.17 -22.05
N VAL A 194 4.88 2.14 -21.86
CA VAL A 194 4.59 1.56 -20.54
C VAL A 194 5.85 1.03 -19.87
N LYS A 195 6.73 0.33 -20.62
CA LYS A 195 8.02 -0.15 -20.11
C LYS A 195 8.96 0.99 -19.73
N ALA A 196 9.06 2.02 -20.55
CA ALA A 196 9.94 3.16 -20.30
C ALA A 196 9.51 3.97 -19.07
N ILE A 197 8.20 4.25 -18.93
CA ILE A 197 7.62 4.90 -17.74
C ILE A 197 7.87 4.04 -16.49
N THR A 198 7.65 2.72 -16.57
CA THR A 198 7.87 1.77 -15.46
C THR A 198 9.34 1.77 -15.02
N LYS A 199 10.28 1.81 -15.98
CA LYS A 199 11.71 1.93 -15.72
C LYS A 199 12.03 3.25 -15.02
N ALA A 200 11.55 4.38 -15.54
CA ALA A 200 11.87 5.71 -15.02
C ALA A 200 11.40 5.93 -13.57
N TYR A 201 10.21 5.41 -13.21
CA TYR A 201 9.76 5.42 -11.81
C TYR A 201 10.65 4.57 -10.88
N ARG A 202 11.08 3.39 -11.32
CA ARG A 202 11.94 2.48 -10.53
C ARG A 202 13.38 2.99 -10.36
N GLU A 203 13.88 3.73 -11.34
CA GLU A 203 15.20 4.38 -11.31
C GLU A 203 15.19 5.76 -10.64
N GLY A 204 14.02 6.25 -10.21
CA GLY A 204 13.87 7.59 -9.61
C GLY A 204 14.05 8.76 -10.60
N THR A 205 14.18 8.48 -11.89
CA THR A 205 14.32 9.49 -12.96
C THR A 205 12.98 10.11 -13.37
N LEU A 206 11.85 9.57 -12.87
CA LEU A 206 10.52 10.18 -12.93
C LEU A 206 9.88 10.22 -11.54
N GLY A 207 9.64 11.43 -11.02
CA GLY A 207 8.86 11.66 -9.81
C GLY A 207 7.34 11.69 -10.06
N TRP A 208 6.56 11.65 -8.97
CA TRP A 208 5.10 11.83 -9.00
C TRP A 208 4.68 13.09 -8.25
N SER A 209 3.83 13.93 -8.85
CA SER A 209 3.18 15.06 -8.17
C SER A 209 1.82 15.37 -8.79
N ARG A 210 0.90 15.90 -7.98
CA ARG A 210 -0.49 16.16 -8.38
C ARG A 210 -0.55 17.27 -9.42
N GLY A 211 -1.14 16.97 -10.58
CA GLY A 211 -1.30 17.92 -11.69
C GLY A 211 -0.06 18.11 -12.57
N TRP A 212 1.04 17.39 -12.29
CA TRP A 212 2.21 17.34 -13.17
C TRP A 212 2.11 16.13 -14.12
N VAL A 213 2.56 16.28 -15.35
CA VAL A 213 2.46 15.29 -16.43
C VAL A 213 3.75 15.16 -17.24
N SER A 214 4.06 13.94 -17.67
CA SER A 214 5.06 13.63 -18.69
C SER A 214 4.42 12.85 -19.82
N TYR A 215 4.79 13.20 -21.05
CA TYR A 215 4.32 12.61 -22.30
C TYR A 215 5.42 11.72 -22.87
N TRP A 216 5.01 10.62 -23.50
CA TRP A 216 5.91 9.55 -23.95
C TRP A 216 5.48 9.07 -25.33
N SER A 217 6.43 8.85 -26.23
CA SER A 217 6.21 8.27 -27.55
C SER A 217 7.33 7.31 -27.89
N LYS A 218 6.98 6.11 -28.38
CA LYS A 218 7.92 5.05 -28.79
C LYS A 218 8.97 4.70 -27.73
N GLY A 219 8.59 4.77 -26.45
CA GLY A 219 9.48 4.50 -25.30
C GLY A 219 10.39 5.65 -24.89
N VAL A 220 10.23 6.85 -25.45
CA VAL A 220 11.02 8.06 -25.12
C VAL A 220 10.12 9.13 -24.50
N GLN A 221 10.61 9.80 -23.47
CA GLN A 221 9.94 10.94 -22.84
C GLN A 221 10.11 12.19 -23.72
N VAL A 222 9.03 12.84 -24.14
CA VAL A 222 9.07 13.95 -25.11
C VAL A 222 9.06 15.35 -24.49
N ASN A 223 8.91 15.45 -23.16
CA ASN A 223 8.99 16.70 -22.41
C ASN A 223 9.59 16.51 -21.02
N THR A 224 10.24 17.54 -20.47
CA THR A 224 10.46 17.62 -19.02
C THR A 224 9.09 17.70 -18.32
N PRO A 225 8.86 16.98 -17.21
CA PRO A 225 7.52 16.90 -16.64
C PRO A 225 7.09 18.27 -16.12
N GLN A 226 5.88 18.70 -16.46
CA GLN A 226 5.38 20.04 -16.18
C GLN A 226 3.91 19.98 -15.75
N LYS A 227 3.36 21.09 -15.24
CA LYS A 227 1.92 21.18 -14.96
C LYS A 227 1.11 20.93 -16.24
N PHE A 228 -0.01 20.23 -16.12
CA PHE A 228 -0.90 19.97 -17.25
C PHE A 228 -1.42 21.29 -17.86
N ASP A 229 -1.25 21.41 -19.17
CA ASP A 229 -1.84 22.46 -20.00
C ASP A 229 -2.55 21.82 -21.20
N ALA A 230 -3.72 22.34 -21.57
CA ALA A 230 -4.61 21.72 -22.55
C ALA A 230 -4.15 21.95 -24.00
N GLU A 231 -3.65 23.14 -24.33
CA GLU A 231 -3.17 23.43 -25.69
C GLU A 231 -1.81 22.77 -25.95
N TYR A 232 -0.93 22.72 -24.96
CA TYR A 232 0.31 21.95 -25.03
C TYR A 232 0.05 20.44 -25.17
N HIS A 233 -0.91 19.90 -24.41
CA HIS A 233 -1.33 18.50 -24.56
C HIS A 233 -1.82 18.21 -25.98
N LYS A 234 -2.71 19.08 -26.50
CA LYS A 234 -3.26 18.96 -27.86
C LYS A 234 -2.16 19.07 -28.92
N LYS A 235 -1.21 20.01 -28.78
CA LYS A 235 -0.08 20.15 -29.71
C LYS A 235 0.76 18.87 -29.73
N LEU A 236 1.10 18.30 -28.58
CA LEU A 236 1.85 17.03 -28.52
C LEU A 236 1.04 15.85 -29.07
N ALA A 237 -0.29 15.83 -28.91
CA ALA A 237 -1.12 14.85 -29.58
C ALA A 237 -1.04 15.02 -31.11
N GLU A 238 -1.23 16.23 -31.64
CA GLU A 238 -1.14 16.50 -33.09
C GLU A 238 0.26 16.22 -33.69
N GLU A 239 1.33 16.30 -32.89
CA GLU A 239 2.73 16.06 -33.30
C GLU A 239 3.16 14.58 -33.21
N TYR A 240 2.59 13.79 -32.27
CA TYR A 240 3.01 12.41 -32.00
C TYR A 240 1.93 11.33 -32.21
N ASP A 241 0.70 11.70 -32.57
CA ASP A 241 -0.39 10.76 -32.87
C ASP A 241 -0.17 10.03 -34.21
N THR A 242 0.25 8.77 -34.12
CA THR A 242 0.48 7.89 -35.26
C THR A 242 -0.80 7.26 -35.84
N THR A 243 -1.96 7.46 -35.23
CA THR A 243 -3.24 6.86 -35.70
C THR A 243 -3.81 7.59 -36.92
N ARG A 244 -3.46 8.87 -37.12
CA ARG A 244 -3.98 9.73 -38.22
C ARG A 244 -3.45 9.39 -39.62
N ALA A 245 -2.69 8.30 -39.75
CA ALA A 245 -1.99 7.89 -40.97
C ALA A 245 -2.61 6.65 -41.66
N TRP A 246 -3.84 6.26 -41.27
CA TRP A 246 -4.56 5.06 -41.70
C TRP A 246 -5.94 5.42 -42.29
#